data_AF-M0PED6-F1
#
_entry.id   AF-M0PED6-F1
#
_cell.length_a   1.000
_cell.length_b   1.000
_cell.length_c   1.000
_cell.angle_alpha   90.00
_cell.angle_beta   90.00
_cell.angle_gamma   90.00
#
_symmetry.space_group_name_H-M   'P 1'
#
loop_
_entity.id
_entity.type
_entity.pdbx_description
1 polymer ?
#
loop_
_entity_poly.entity_id
_entity_poly.type
_entity_poly.pdbx_seq_one_letter_code
_entity_poly.pdbx_strand_id
1 'polypeptide(L)'
;AFARERGVENDYALRSWDKWGTLGDVYTEADTPRHVFVGTTSSDRRLATHVGFEFRTVREAAEKAGWELAEPGRSRDGGGVVDRLRRIVTDRLR
;
A
#
# COMPACT_ATOMS: atom_id res chain seq x y z
N ALA A 1 5.76 9.94 3.23
CA ALA A 1 6.02 11.31 3.70
C ALA A 1 4.81 11.84 4.46
N PHE A 2 3.62 11.94 3.85
CA PHE A 2 2.39 12.37 4.52
C PHE A 2 1.97 11.65 5.82
N ALA A 3 1.82 10.32 5.81
CA ALA A 3 1.31 9.57 6.99
C ALA A 3 2.21 9.78 8.23
N ARG A 4 3.53 9.70 8.05
CA ARG A 4 4.52 9.94 9.10
C ARG A 4 4.47 11.36 9.64
N GLU A 5 4.33 12.37 8.77
CA GLU A 5 4.19 13.78 9.19
C GLU A 5 2.93 14.02 10.02
N ARG A 6 1.90 13.19 9.84
CA ARG A 6 0.66 13.23 10.62
C ARG A 6 0.66 12.29 11.84
N GLY A 7 1.79 11.65 12.14
CA GLY A 7 1.89 10.71 13.25
C GLY A 7 1.05 9.44 13.05
N VAL A 8 0.67 9.11 11.82
CA VAL A 8 -0.04 7.88 11.51
C VAL A 8 0.98 6.75 11.39
N GLU A 9 0.91 5.82 12.33
CA GLU A 9 1.71 4.60 12.36
C GLU A 9 0.98 3.47 11.65
N ASN A 10 1.72 2.45 11.20
CA ASN A 10 1.13 1.26 10.61
C ASN A 10 0.95 0.22 11.72
N ASP A 11 -0.27 -0.24 11.91
CA ASP A 11 -0.61 -1.25 12.90
C ASP A 11 0.04 -2.62 12.61
N TYR A 12 0.42 -2.87 11.34
CA TYR A 12 1.05 -4.11 10.90
C TYR A 12 2.47 -3.86 10.37
N ALA A 13 3.44 -4.64 10.87
CA ALA A 13 4.81 -4.59 10.38
C ALA A 13 4.88 -5.12 8.93
N LEU A 14 5.22 -4.25 7.98
CA LEU A 14 5.43 -4.65 6.58
C LEU A 14 6.69 -5.52 6.46
N ARG A 15 6.52 -6.84 6.58
CA ARG A 15 7.60 -7.80 6.30
C ARG A 15 7.63 -8.12 4.81
N SER A 16 8.82 -8.22 4.23
CA SER A 16 9.03 -8.28 2.76
C SER A 16 8.34 -9.47 2.06
N TRP A 17 7.89 -10.46 2.80
CA TRP A 17 7.32 -11.70 2.26
C TRP A 17 5.96 -12.11 2.86
N ASP A 18 5.41 -11.36 3.83
CA ASP A 18 4.28 -11.86 4.62
C ASP A 18 3.02 -10.97 4.58
N LYS A 19 2.62 -10.57 3.36
CA LYS A 19 1.29 -9.98 3.15
C LYS A 19 0.16 -10.96 3.46
N TRP A 20 0.44 -12.26 3.35
CA TRP A 20 -0.53 -13.33 3.60
C TRP A 20 -0.88 -13.43 5.08
N GLY A 21 0.12 -13.58 5.96
CA GLY A 21 -0.09 -13.61 7.41
C GLY A 21 -0.78 -12.33 7.88
N THR A 22 -0.29 -11.18 7.44
CA THR A 22 -0.89 -9.88 7.76
C THR A 22 -2.38 -9.82 7.41
N LEU A 23 -2.78 -10.28 6.21
CA LEU A 23 -4.20 -10.26 5.82
C LEU A 23 -5.05 -11.30 6.57
N GLY A 24 -4.47 -12.44 6.93
CA GLY A 24 -5.12 -13.44 7.76
C GLY A 24 -5.39 -12.92 9.18
N ASP A 25 -4.44 -12.20 9.76
CA ASP A 25 -4.60 -11.54 11.06
C ASP A 25 -5.70 -10.47 10.99
N VAL A 26 -5.66 -9.59 9.98
CA VAL A 26 -6.72 -8.58 9.74
C VAL A 26 -8.10 -9.24 9.63
N TYR A 27 -8.22 -10.34 8.89
CA TYR A 27 -9.50 -11.06 8.73
C TYR A 27 -10.04 -11.60 10.05
N THR A 28 -9.14 -12.08 10.91
CA THR A 28 -9.50 -12.71 12.18
C THR A 28 -9.85 -11.66 13.23
N GLU A 29 -9.14 -10.52 13.23
CA GLU A 29 -9.31 -9.44 14.21
C GLU A 29 -10.49 -8.52 13.88
N ALA A 30 -10.84 -8.37 12.60
CA ALA A 30 -11.92 -7.48 12.19
C ALA A 30 -13.30 -8.18 12.27
N ASP A 31 -14.13 -7.78 13.25
CA ASP A 31 -15.54 -8.20 13.34
C ASP A 31 -16.42 -7.42 12.35
N THR A 32 -16.23 -7.70 11.06
CA THR A 32 -17.00 -7.09 9.97
C THR A 32 -17.54 -8.14 9.01
N PRO A 33 -18.78 -7.98 8.51
CA PRO A 33 -19.33 -8.89 7.51
C PRO A 33 -18.62 -8.79 6.15
N ARG A 34 -17.80 -7.75 5.92
CA ARG A 34 -17.18 -7.49 4.62
C ARG A 34 -15.73 -7.07 4.73
N HIS A 35 -14.88 -7.82 4.04
CA HIS A 35 -13.44 -7.58 3.92
C HIS A 35 -13.09 -7.22 2.47
N VAL A 36 -12.47 -6.05 2.26
CA VAL A 36 -12.13 -5.55 0.92
C VAL A 36 -10.63 -5.26 0.83
N PHE A 37 -9.97 -5.85 -0.16
CA PHE A 37 -8.59 -5.53 -0.51
C PHE A 37 -8.57 -4.62 -1.74
N VAL A 38 -7.95 -3.45 -1.61
CA VAL A 38 -7.76 -2.49 -2.72
C VAL A 38 -6.35 -2.64 -3.28
N GLY A 39 -6.23 -3.04 -4.55
CA GLY A 39 -4.93 -3.27 -5.20
C GLY A 39 -4.82 -2.72 -6.62
N THR A 40 -3.66 -2.95 -7.24
CA THR A 40 -3.37 -2.46 -8.60
C THR A 40 -2.96 -3.57 -9.57
N THR A 41 -2.61 -4.77 -9.06
CA THR A 41 -2.07 -5.85 -9.88
C THR A 41 -2.92 -7.12 -9.84
N SER A 42 -2.68 -8.02 -10.80
CA SER A 42 -3.29 -9.35 -10.79
C SER A 42 -2.79 -10.22 -9.63
N SER A 43 -1.56 -9.98 -9.16
CA SER A 43 -0.99 -10.65 -7.99
C SER A 43 -1.75 -10.25 -6.72
N ASP A 44 -2.10 -8.97 -6.57
CA ASP A 44 -2.94 -8.49 -5.46
C ASP A 44 -4.33 -9.12 -5.49
N ARG A 45 -4.92 -9.30 -6.68
CA ARG A 45 -6.20 -10.00 -6.82
C ARG A 45 -6.11 -11.44 -6.34
N ARG A 46 -5.07 -12.18 -6.75
CA ARG A 46 -4.84 -13.56 -6.30
C ARG A 46 -4.65 -13.64 -4.78
N LEU A 47 -3.92 -12.68 -4.22
CA LEU A 47 -3.75 -12.52 -2.77
C LEU A 47 -5.10 -12.38 -2.07
N ALA A 48 -5.88 -11.37 -2.45
CA ALA A 48 -7.18 -11.08 -1.87
C ALA A 48 -8.14 -12.27 -1.93
N THR A 49 -8.26 -12.90 -3.11
CA THR A 49 -9.18 -14.03 -3.30
C THR A 49 -8.83 -15.21 -2.41
N HIS A 50 -7.55 -15.52 -2.23
CA HIS A 50 -7.13 -16.68 -1.43
C HIS A 50 -7.30 -16.46 0.08
N VAL A 51 -7.22 -15.22 0.58
CA VAL A 51 -7.56 -14.90 1.98
C VAL A 51 -9.06 -14.62 2.18
N GLY A 52 -9.89 -14.74 1.14
CA GLY A 52 -11.34 -14.51 1.24
C GLY A 52 -11.79 -13.05 1.20
N PHE A 53 -10.91 -12.12 0.81
CA PHE A 53 -11.25 -10.71 0.65
C PHE A 53 -11.86 -10.45 -0.72
N GLU A 54 -12.84 -9.55 -0.77
CA GLU A 54 -13.30 -8.96 -2.03
C GLU A 54 -12.19 -8.09 -2.60
N PHE A 55 -11.80 -8.35 -3.86
CA PHE A 55 -10.82 -7.51 -4.53
C PHE A 55 -11.50 -6.32 -5.24
N ARG A 56 -10.95 -5.12 -5.02
CA ARG A 56 -11.26 -3.92 -5.81
C ARG A 56 -9.99 -3.27 -6.32
N THR A 57 -10.08 -2.69 -7.52
CA THR A 57 -9.00 -1.86 -8.03
C THR A 57 -8.97 -0.51 -7.32
N VAL A 58 -7.80 0.10 -7.22
CA VAL A 58 -7.67 1.48 -6.71
C VAL A 58 -8.55 2.48 -7.47
N ARG A 59 -8.81 2.22 -8.76
CA ARG A 59 -9.71 3.03 -9.59
C ARG A 59 -11.16 2.92 -9.17
N GLU A 60 -11.68 1.70 -9.00
CA GLU A 60 -13.04 1.51 -8.49
C GLU A 60 -13.22 2.10 -7.09
N ALA A 61 -12.20 1.98 -6.23
CA ALA A 61 -12.25 2.57 -4.89
C ALA A 61 -12.31 4.11 -4.94
N ALA A 62 -11.49 4.73 -5.78
CA ALA A 62 -11.49 6.18 -5.96
C ALA A 62 -12.81 6.69 -6.53
N GLU A 63 -13.36 6.03 -7.55
CA GLU A 63 -14.66 6.36 -8.12
C GLU A 63 -15.76 6.33 -7.07
N LYS A 64 -15.83 5.27 -6.26
CA LYS A 64 -16.82 5.14 -5.19
C LYS A 64 -16.67 6.18 -4.09
N ALA A 65 -15.45 6.66 -3.86
CA ALA A 65 -15.15 7.68 -2.86
C ALA A 65 -15.27 9.12 -3.40
N GLY A 66 -15.54 9.29 -4.71
CA GLY A 66 -15.50 10.60 -5.36
C GLY A 66 -14.09 11.21 -5.38
N TRP A 67 -13.05 10.40 -5.38
CA TRP A 67 -11.66 10.83 -5.38
C TRP A 67 -11.08 10.89 -6.78
N GLU A 68 -10.35 11.97 -7.06
CA GLU A 68 -9.51 12.06 -8.25
C GLU A 68 -8.21 11.25 -8.02
N LEU A 69 -7.93 10.31 -8.93
CA LEU A 69 -6.68 9.56 -8.89
C LEU A 69 -5.52 10.42 -9.38
N ALA A 70 -4.42 10.41 -8.64
CA ALA A 70 -3.17 11.00 -9.10
C ALA A 70 -2.53 10.13 -10.20
N GLU A 71 -1.91 10.79 -11.17
CA GLU A 71 -1.11 10.12 -12.20
C GLU A 71 0.05 9.33 -11.58
N PRO A 72 0.24 8.05 -11.99
CA PRO A 72 1.34 7.24 -11.48
C PRO A 72 2.68 7.90 -11.80
N GLY A 73 3.44 8.26 -10.75
CA GLY A 73 4.74 8.93 -10.86
C GLY A 73 4.72 10.43 -10.55
N ARG A 74 3.55 11.06 -10.45
CA ARG A 74 3.42 12.47 -10.02
C ARG A 74 3.46 12.57 -8.50
N SER A 75 4.64 12.38 -7.91
CA SER A 75 4.86 12.73 -6.50
C SER A 75 4.81 14.26 -6.38
N ARG A 76 3.86 14.81 -5.62
CA ARG A 76 3.90 16.22 -5.16
C ARG A 76 5.10 16.34 -4.22
N ASP A 77 6.19 16.89 -4.74
CA ASP A 77 7.46 17.24 -4.09
C ASP A 77 8.05 16.26 -3.06
N GLY A 78 9.12 15.57 -3.45
CA GLY A 78 9.94 14.78 -2.52
C GLY A 78 10.80 13.73 -3.18
N GLY A 79 11.64 14.15 -4.14
CA GLY A 79 12.78 13.43 -4.68
C GLY A 79 12.53 12.03 -5.24
N GLY A 80 12.51 11.94 -6.57
CA GLY A 80 12.28 10.70 -7.29
C GLY A 80 13.30 9.60 -6.97
N VAL A 81 13.14 8.44 -7.62
CA VAL A 81 14.07 7.29 -7.53
C VAL A 81 15.55 7.70 -7.69
N VAL A 82 15.80 8.78 -8.44
CA VAL A 82 17.12 9.40 -8.63
C VAL A 82 17.71 9.98 -7.33
N ASP A 83 16.92 10.64 -6.47
CA ASP A 83 17.40 11.14 -5.17
C ASP A 83 17.67 10.00 -4.18
N ARG A 84 16.93 8.89 -4.30
CA ARG A 84 17.21 7.66 -3.54
C ARG A 84 18.53 7.03 -3.98
N LEU A 85 18.80 6.97 -5.28
CA LEU A 85 20.07 6.47 -5.82
C LEU A 85 21.24 7.40 -5.47
N ARG A 86 21.04 8.72 -5.54
CA ARG A 86 22.07 9.71 -5.19
C ARG A 86 22.50 9.59 -3.72
N ARG A 87 21.56 9.40 -2.80
CA ARG A 87 21.86 9.18 -1.37
C ARG A 87 22.68 7.91 -1.13
N ILE A 88 22.40 6.82 -1.84
CA ILE A 88 23.16 5.57 -1.72
C ILE A 88 24.61 5.74 -2.19
N VAL A 89 24.83 6.53 -3.24
CA VAL A 89 26.19 6.79 -3.76
C VAL A 89 26.97 7.71 -2.83
N THR A 90 26.33 8.72 -2.23
CA THR A 90 27.01 9.66 -1.32
C THR A 90 27.40 9.00 0.02
N ASP A 91 26.62 8.05 0.54
CA ASP A 91 26.95 7.32 1.78
C ASP A 91 28.17 6.38 1.64
N ARG A 92 28.54 5.98 0.42
CA ARG A 92 29.72 5.12 0.16
C ARG A 92 31.03 5.87 0.04
N LEU A 93 31.00 7.20 0.02
CA LEU A 93 32.17 8.05 -0.17
C LEU A 93 32.59 8.78 1.12
N ARG A 94 32.10 8.32 2.28
CA ARG A 94 32.48 8.82 3.60
C ARG A 94 33.08 7.73 4.47
#